data_AF-G1X0Z2-F1
#
_entry.id   AF-G1X0Z2-F1
#
_cell.length_a   1.000
_cell.length_b   1.000
_cell.length_c   1.000
_cell.angle_alpha   90.00
_cell.angle_beta   90.00
_cell.angle_gamma   90.00
#
_symmetry.space_group_name_H-M   'P 1'
#
loop_
_entity.id
_entity.type
_entity.pdbx_description
1 polymer ?
#
loop_
_entity_poly.entity_id
_entity_poly.type
_entity_poly.pdbx_seq_one_letter_code
_entity_poly.pdbx_strand_id
1 'polypeptide(L)'
;MEPFNISAEMASLLDNLGEELPAFIGLQQETLKNGPANDEQIELYIYACFLAFKSMNSMEHLEQAIRQAERWTAELRTDYSDSSRKFEILDFLSAWMIQLEFISESNTKEFGRKFSSQRAYRKGNFARELFKRYQETGVLGTLNEAIDVMLQSLDLVGEYITALMLSNFGAMLGRRSERTGSIDDLNRAVNVGDMAVITTS
;
A
#
# COMPACT_ATOMS: atom_id res chain seq x y z
N MET A 1 -3.80 -15.16 7.81
CA MET A 1 -5.23 -14.86 8.03
C MET A 1 -5.54 -13.61 7.21
N GLU A 2 -6.73 -13.48 6.62
CA GLU A 2 -7.06 -12.33 5.77
C GLU A 2 -7.22 -11.06 6.63
N PRO A 3 -6.70 -9.88 6.23
CA PRO A 3 -6.63 -8.69 7.11
C PRO A 3 -7.95 -7.90 7.23
N PHE A 4 -9.06 -8.41 6.67
CA PHE A 4 -10.32 -7.69 6.56
C PHE A 4 -11.15 -7.69 7.85
N ASN A 5 -11.82 -6.58 8.13
CA ASN A 5 -12.71 -6.38 9.29
C ASN A 5 -14.16 -6.71 8.96
N ILE A 6 -14.42 -7.91 8.45
CA ILE A 6 -15.76 -8.30 8.03
C ILE A 6 -16.34 -9.25 9.07
N SER A 7 -17.57 -8.97 9.52
CA SER A 7 -18.26 -9.86 10.45
C SER A 7 -18.47 -11.24 9.81
N ALA A 8 -18.48 -12.30 10.63
CA ALA A 8 -18.66 -13.66 10.12
C ALA A 8 -20.01 -13.82 9.39
N GLU A 9 -21.06 -13.13 9.85
CA GLU A 9 -22.36 -13.11 9.18
C GLU A 9 -22.26 -12.49 7.79
N MET A 10 -21.60 -11.32 7.68
CA MET A 10 -21.44 -10.63 6.40
C MET A 10 -20.58 -11.43 5.43
N ALA A 11 -19.49 -12.03 5.89
CA ALA A 11 -18.65 -12.90 5.07
C ALA A 11 -19.43 -14.10 4.54
N SER A 12 -20.24 -14.75 5.39
CA SER A 12 -21.10 -15.86 4.97
C SER A 12 -22.19 -15.43 3.99
N LEU A 13 -22.79 -14.26 4.17
CA LEU A 13 -23.78 -13.72 3.24
C LEU A 13 -23.17 -13.53 1.85
N LEU A 14 -21.97 -12.94 1.77
CA LEU A 14 -21.28 -12.72 0.51
C LEU A 14 -20.86 -14.02 -0.18
N ASP A 15 -20.41 -15.03 0.59
CA ASP A 15 -20.06 -16.34 0.05
C ASP A 15 -21.27 -17.05 -0.57
N ASN A 16 -22.45 -16.90 0.05
CA ASN A 16 -23.71 -17.47 -0.44
C ASN A 16 -24.27 -16.76 -1.69
N LEU A 17 -23.78 -15.57 -2.06
CA LEU A 17 -24.27 -14.87 -3.26
C LEU A 17 -23.89 -15.57 -4.56
N GLY A 18 -22.79 -16.33 -4.60
CA GLY A 18 -22.35 -17.06 -5.79
C GLY A 18 -22.32 -16.18 -7.05
N GLU A 19 -23.20 -16.46 -8.01
CA GLU A 19 -23.31 -15.74 -9.28
C GLU A 19 -23.85 -14.30 -9.14
N GLU A 20 -24.50 -13.95 -8.03
CA GLU A 20 -25.02 -12.61 -7.76
C GLU A 20 -23.96 -11.66 -7.20
N LEU A 21 -22.80 -12.18 -6.79
CA LEU A 21 -21.72 -11.40 -6.18
C LEU A 21 -21.22 -10.24 -7.08
N PRO A 22 -21.03 -10.39 -8.40
CA PRO A 22 -20.66 -9.26 -9.27
C PRO A 22 -21.73 -8.16 -9.34
N ALA A 23 -23.02 -8.52 -9.28
CA ALA A 23 -24.10 -7.54 -9.26
C ALA A 23 -24.08 -6.74 -7.94
N PHE A 24 -23.84 -7.41 -6.81
CA PHE A 24 -23.63 -6.75 -5.53
C PHE A 24 -22.45 -5.77 -5.57
N ILE A 25 -21.32 -6.17 -6.14
CA ILE A 25 -20.13 -5.31 -6.30
C ILE A 25 -20.46 -4.06 -7.12
N GLY A 26 -21.18 -4.21 -8.24
CA GLY A 26 -21.61 -3.08 -9.07
C GLY A 26 -22.48 -2.08 -8.30
N LEU A 27 -23.42 -2.56 -7.48
CA LEU A 27 -24.27 -1.71 -6.63
C LEU A 27 -23.46 -0.97 -5.56
N GLN A 28 -22.51 -1.65 -4.91
CA GLN A 28 -21.62 -1.02 -3.93
C GLN A 28 -20.72 0.03 -4.59
N GLN A 29 -20.19 -0.25 -5.79
CA GLN A 29 -19.37 0.69 -6.53
C GLN A 29 -20.11 2.00 -6.83
N GLU A 30 -21.38 1.90 -7.23
CA GLU A 30 -22.22 3.07 -7.52
C GLU A 30 -22.55 3.86 -6.25
N THR A 31 -22.77 3.15 -5.13
CA THR A 31 -22.97 3.78 -3.81
C THR A 31 -21.74 4.58 -3.37
N LEU A 32 -20.55 4.01 -3.53
CA LEU A 32 -19.27 4.68 -3.21
C LEU A 32 -19.00 5.92 -4.09
N LYS A 33 -19.52 5.96 -5.33
CA LYS A 33 -19.38 7.13 -6.21
C LYS A 33 -20.31 8.28 -5.84
N ASN A 34 -21.50 7.96 -5.32
CA ASN A 34 -22.61 8.91 -5.18
C ASN A 34 -22.77 9.50 -3.77
N GLY A 35 -21.89 9.19 -2.83
CA GLY A 35 -21.97 9.71 -1.46
C GLY A 35 -20.67 9.58 -0.66
N PRO A 36 -20.60 10.22 0.53
CA PRO A 36 -19.47 10.03 1.43
C PRO A 36 -19.47 8.60 1.95
N ALA A 37 -18.49 7.82 1.52
CA ALA A 37 -18.30 6.45 1.99
C ALA A 37 -17.62 6.45 3.36
N ASN A 38 -18.09 5.60 4.27
CA ASN A 38 -17.37 5.33 5.52
C ASN A 38 -16.33 4.21 5.30
N ASP A 39 -15.40 4.09 6.24
CA ASP A 39 -14.30 3.12 6.18
C ASP A 39 -14.81 1.67 6.08
N GLU A 40 -15.89 1.32 6.78
CA GLU A 40 -16.53 0.00 6.72
C GLU A 40 -17.11 -0.34 5.34
N GLN A 41 -17.75 0.61 4.67
CA GLN A 41 -18.31 0.43 3.33
C GLN A 41 -17.20 0.23 2.29
N ILE A 42 -16.11 0.98 2.43
CA ILE A 42 -14.96 0.84 1.55
C ILE A 42 -14.30 -0.52 1.75
N GLU A 43 -14.09 -0.95 3.00
CA GLU A 43 -13.51 -2.25 3.33
C GLU A 43 -14.39 -3.41 2.84
N LEU A 44 -15.70 -3.31 3.03
CA LEU A 44 -16.68 -4.30 2.54
C LEU A 44 -16.63 -4.44 1.03
N TYR A 45 -16.58 -3.33 0.29
CA TYR A 45 -16.44 -3.36 -1.17
C TYR A 45 -15.14 -4.06 -1.58
N ILE A 46 -14.02 -3.69 -0.95
CA ILE A 46 -12.71 -4.28 -1.24
C ILE A 46 -12.74 -5.80 -0.98
N TYR A 47 -13.34 -6.21 0.14
CA TYR A 47 -13.50 -7.63 0.49
C TYR A 47 -14.38 -8.37 -0.53
N ALA A 48 -15.52 -7.80 -0.93
CA ALA A 48 -16.40 -8.41 -1.93
C ALA A 48 -15.69 -8.61 -3.28
N CYS A 49 -14.92 -7.62 -3.74
CA CYS A 49 -14.07 -7.75 -4.92
C CYS A 49 -13.01 -8.85 -4.75
N PHE A 50 -12.35 -8.92 -3.60
CA PHE A 50 -11.37 -9.98 -3.33
C PHE A 50 -12.01 -11.37 -3.28
N LEU A 51 -13.21 -11.48 -2.71
CA LEU A 51 -13.96 -12.73 -2.67
C LEU A 51 -14.35 -13.18 -4.08
N ALA A 52 -14.84 -12.27 -4.94
CA ALA A 52 -15.15 -12.56 -6.34
C ALA A 52 -13.90 -13.01 -7.13
N PHE A 53 -12.75 -12.39 -6.85
CA PHE A 53 -11.47 -12.87 -7.37
C PHE A 53 -11.20 -14.32 -6.94
N LYS A 54 -11.33 -14.65 -5.65
CA LYS A 54 -11.05 -16.00 -5.13
C LYS A 54 -12.03 -17.06 -5.64
N SER A 55 -13.32 -16.75 -5.69
CA SER A 55 -14.36 -17.72 -6.05
C SER A 55 -14.50 -17.89 -7.56
N MET A 56 -14.22 -16.85 -8.34
CA MET A 56 -14.45 -16.82 -9.80
C MET A 56 -13.15 -16.71 -10.62
N ASN A 57 -11.99 -16.67 -9.97
CA ASN A 57 -10.67 -16.43 -10.59
C ASN A 57 -10.63 -15.15 -11.45
N SER A 58 -11.38 -14.13 -11.04
CA SER A 58 -11.53 -12.90 -11.82
C SER A 58 -10.47 -11.86 -11.45
N MET A 59 -9.46 -11.73 -12.31
CA MET A 59 -8.38 -10.76 -12.13
C MET A 59 -8.87 -9.31 -12.08
N GLU A 60 -9.91 -9.01 -12.85
CA GLU A 60 -10.54 -7.68 -12.87
C GLU A 60 -11.02 -7.26 -11.47
N HIS A 61 -11.61 -8.17 -10.70
CA HIS A 61 -12.06 -7.86 -9.35
C HIS A 61 -10.90 -7.66 -8.39
N LEU A 62 -9.77 -8.39 -8.55
CA LEU A 62 -8.57 -8.13 -7.76
C LEU A 62 -8.02 -6.72 -8.04
N GLU A 63 -8.01 -6.30 -9.30
CA GLU A 63 -7.63 -4.93 -9.67
C GLU A 63 -8.57 -3.88 -9.07
N GLN A 64 -9.88 -4.12 -9.09
CA GLN A 64 -10.86 -3.22 -8.48
C GLN A 64 -10.65 -3.11 -6.96
N ALA A 65 -10.39 -4.23 -6.28
CA ALA A 65 -10.06 -4.26 -4.85
C ALA A 65 -8.82 -3.41 -4.56
N ILE A 66 -7.73 -3.61 -5.33
CA ILE A 66 -6.50 -2.84 -5.18
C ILE A 66 -6.77 -1.37 -5.41
N ARG A 67 -7.38 -0.98 -6.54
CA ARG A 67 -7.69 0.42 -6.89
C ARG A 67 -8.48 1.14 -5.80
N GLN A 68 -9.46 0.47 -5.21
CA GLN A 68 -10.24 1.06 -4.14
C GLN A 68 -9.43 1.16 -2.83
N ALA A 69 -8.63 0.15 -2.49
CA ALA A 69 -7.72 0.23 -1.35
C ALA A 69 -6.72 1.39 -1.48
N GLU A 70 -6.23 1.70 -2.70
CA GLU A 70 -5.33 2.85 -2.91
C GLU A 70 -6.05 4.17 -2.64
N ARG A 71 -7.27 4.35 -3.16
CA ARG A 71 -8.08 5.54 -2.90
C ARG A 71 -8.32 5.71 -1.41
N TRP A 72 -8.65 4.61 -0.74
CA TRP A 72 -8.89 4.60 0.70
C TRP A 72 -7.64 5.02 1.50
N THR A 73 -6.45 4.58 1.09
CA THR A 73 -5.18 5.03 1.67
C THR A 73 -4.78 6.47 1.29
N ALA A 74 -5.31 7.03 0.21
CA ALA A 74 -4.96 8.39 -0.25
C ALA A 74 -5.81 9.48 0.42
N GLU A 75 -7.03 9.15 0.86
CA GLU A 75 -7.97 10.07 1.51
C GLU A 75 -7.65 10.38 2.99
N LEU A 76 -6.45 10.00 3.47
CA LEU A 76 -6.03 10.09 4.87
C LEU A 76 -6.39 11.43 5.53
N ARG A 77 -7.41 11.37 6.39
CA ARG A 77 -7.76 12.40 7.37
C ARG A 77 -6.80 12.29 8.57
N THR A 78 -6.64 13.41 9.27
CA THR A 78 -5.61 13.74 10.27
C THR A 78 -5.50 12.83 11.51
N ASP A 79 -6.24 11.72 11.61
CA ASP A 79 -6.14 10.74 12.70
C ASP A 79 -5.60 9.41 12.18
N TYR A 80 -4.40 9.05 12.64
CA TYR A 80 -3.50 8.06 12.03
C TYR A 80 -3.46 6.72 12.77
N SER A 81 -4.43 6.44 13.66
CA SER A 81 -4.49 5.17 14.38
C SER A 81 -4.99 4.01 13.52
N ASP A 82 -5.65 4.30 12.39
CA ASP A 82 -6.24 3.31 11.46
C ASP A 82 -5.52 3.25 10.09
N SER A 83 -4.40 3.97 9.93
CA SER A 83 -3.64 3.99 8.67
C SER A 83 -2.95 2.65 8.40
N SER A 84 -2.38 2.01 9.42
CA SER A 84 -1.62 0.77 9.27
C SER A 84 -2.47 -0.37 8.68
N ARG A 85 -3.75 -0.47 9.07
CA ARG A 85 -4.67 -1.50 8.56
C ARG A 85 -4.99 -1.33 7.08
N LYS A 86 -5.28 -0.10 6.65
CA LYS A 86 -5.57 0.20 5.24
C LYS A 86 -4.38 -0.19 4.35
N PHE A 87 -3.16 0.06 4.81
CA PHE A 87 -1.94 -0.39 4.12
C PHE A 87 -1.74 -1.91 4.17
N GLU A 88 -2.06 -2.57 5.29
CA GLU A 88 -1.99 -4.04 5.40
C GLU A 88 -2.91 -4.73 4.38
N ILE A 89 -4.15 -4.24 4.23
CA ILE A 89 -5.10 -4.75 3.24
C ILE A 89 -4.56 -4.53 1.81
N LEU A 90 -4.09 -3.33 1.51
CA LEU A 90 -3.50 -3.03 0.21
C LEU A 90 -2.28 -3.91 -0.09
N ASP A 91 -1.44 -4.15 0.91
CA ASP A 91 -0.25 -4.98 0.81
C ASP A 91 -0.58 -6.45 0.57
N PHE A 92 -1.58 -6.95 1.28
CA PHE A 92 -2.11 -8.28 1.12
C PHE A 92 -2.63 -8.49 -0.31
N LEU A 93 -3.52 -7.62 -0.79
CA LEU A 93 -4.08 -7.70 -2.15
C LEU A 93 -3.00 -7.62 -3.22
N SER A 94 -2.02 -6.74 -3.03
CA SER A 94 -0.94 -6.59 -3.99
C SER A 94 0.04 -7.77 -3.96
N ALA A 95 0.18 -8.50 -2.85
CA ALA A 95 0.97 -9.72 -2.79
C ALA A 95 0.30 -10.86 -3.58
N TRP A 96 -1.03 -10.96 -3.53
CA TRP A 96 -1.79 -11.90 -4.37
C TRP A 96 -1.57 -11.63 -5.86
N MET A 97 -1.55 -10.36 -6.26
CA MET A 97 -1.26 -9.96 -7.65
C MET A 97 0.13 -10.43 -8.10
N ILE A 98 1.18 -10.17 -7.30
CA ILE A 98 2.56 -10.59 -7.59
C ILE A 98 2.69 -12.12 -7.67
N GLN A 99 2.03 -12.86 -6.78
CA GLN A 99 2.05 -14.33 -6.81
C GLN A 99 1.46 -14.88 -8.11
N LEU A 100 0.40 -14.26 -8.64
CA LEU A 100 -0.21 -14.66 -9.90
C LEU A 100 0.63 -14.30 -11.13
N GLU A 101 1.40 -13.20 -11.08
CA GLU A 101 2.33 -12.82 -12.15
C GLU A 101 3.43 -13.86 -12.39
N PHE A 102 3.81 -14.60 -11.35
CA PHE A 102 4.82 -15.65 -11.46
C PHE A 102 4.28 -16.94 -12.11
N ILE A 103 2.94 -17.08 -12.20
CA ILE A 103 2.26 -18.29 -12.68
C ILE A 103 1.82 -18.16 -14.16
N SER A 104 1.85 -16.95 -14.75
CA SER A 104 1.28 -16.68 -16.08
C SER A 104 2.30 -16.14 -17.10
N GLU A 105 2.12 -16.46 -18.39
CA GLU A 105 3.02 -16.05 -19.49
C GLU A 105 2.72 -14.66 -20.08
N SER A 106 3.83 -13.96 -20.39
CA SER A 106 4.08 -12.72 -21.15
C SER A 106 3.22 -11.47 -20.91
N ASN A 107 1.88 -11.51 -20.94
CA ASN A 107 1.06 -10.29 -20.75
C ASN A 107 0.86 -9.90 -19.28
N THR A 108 0.94 -10.87 -18.38
CA THR A 108 0.82 -10.69 -16.93
C THR A 108 2.08 -10.14 -16.28
N LYS A 109 3.26 -10.33 -16.89
CA LYS A 109 4.53 -9.80 -16.38
C LYS A 109 4.65 -8.28 -16.52
N GLU A 110 4.19 -7.71 -17.64
CA GLU A 110 4.21 -6.26 -17.85
C GLU A 110 3.16 -5.55 -16.99
N PHE A 111 1.95 -6.12 -16.95
CA PHE A 111 0.89 -5.67 -16.06
C PHE A 111 1.35 -5.72 -14.60
N GLY A 112 2.01 -6.80 -14.25
CA GLY A 112 2.53 -7.03 -12.93
C GLY A 112 3.62 -6.07 -12.47
N ARG A 113 4.63 -5.87 -13.33
CA ARG A 113 5.64 -4.82 -13.16
C ARG A 113 5.03 -3.43 -13.01
N LYS A 114 3.95 -3.14 -13.75
CA LYS A 114 3.23 -1.87 -13.66
C LYS A 114 2.47 -1.73 -12.32
N PHE A 115 2.00 -2.81 -11.73
CA PHE A 115 1.36 -2.79 -10.40
C PHE A 115 2.38 -2.76 -9.26
N SER A 116 3.45 -3.54 -9.34
CA SER A 116 4.53 -3.53 -8.36
C SER A 116 5.22 -2.18 -8.30
N SER A 117 5.51 -1.55 -9.44
CA SER A 117 6.02 -0.18 -9.49
C SER A 117 5.04 0.82 -8.88
N GLN A 118 3.75 0.79 -9.24
CA GLN A 118 2.74 1.66 -8.62
C GLN A 118 2.63 1.46 -7.11
N ARG A 119 2.68 0.22 -6.62
CA ARG A 119 2.70 -0.10 -5.18
C ARG A 119 3.92 0.51 -4.50
N ALA A 120 5.08 0.34 -5.11
CA ALA A 120 6.33 0.85 -4.58
C ALA A 120 6.32 2.38 -4.48
N TYR A 121 5.98 3.09 -5.56
CA TYR A 121 5.85 4.56 -5.55
C TYR A 121 4.85 5.06 -4.49
N ARG A 122 3.74 4.34 -4.27
CA ARG A 122 2.77 4.69 -3.23
C ARG A 122 3.31 4.54 -1.82
N LYS A 123 4.02 3.44 -1.52
CA LYS A 123 4.71 3.29 -0.24
C LYS A 123 5.74 4.41 -0.03
N GLY A 124 6.53 4.74 -1.06
CA GLY A 124 7.47 5.86 -0.99
C GLY A 124 6.80 7.20 -0.67
N ASN A 125 5.64 7.47 -1.27
CA ASN A 125 4.84 8.66 -0.97
C ASN A 125 4.25 8.66 0.44
N PHE A 126 3.79 7.50 0.93
CA PHE A 126 3.28 7.37 2.29
C PHE A 126 4.38 7.59 3.34
N ALA A 127 5.55 6.97 3.13
CA ALA A 127 6.72 7.21 3.96
C ALA A 127 7.10 8.70 4.01
N ARG A 128 7.05 9.40 2.87
CA ARG A 128 7.28 10.85 2.82
C ARG A 128 6.26 11.63 3.66
N GLU A 129 4.99 11.23 3.64
CA GLU A 129 3.95 11.91 4.43
C GLU A 129 4.10 11.65 5.93
N LEU A 130 4.41 10.40 6.33
CA LEU A 130 4.76 10.07 7.72
C LEU A 130 5.96 10.89 8.19
N PHE A 131 6.97 11.08 7.34
CA PHE A 131 8.12 11.90 7.67
C PHE A 131 7.77 13.37 7.85
N LYS A 132 6.94 13.94 6.97
CA LYS A 132 6.42 15.31 7.14
C LYS A 132 5.69 15.46 8.47
N ARG A 133 4.84 14.50 8.83
CA ARG A 133 4.15 14.50 10.12
C ARG A 133 5.10 14.37 11.30
N TYR A 134 6.16 13.58 11.18
CA TYR A 134 7.22 13.58 12.18
C TYR A 134 7.84 14.97 12.33
N GLN A 135 8.09 15.69 11.24
CA GLN A 135 8.65 17.06 11.31
C GLN A 135 7.69 18.02 12.06
N GLU A 136 6.38 17.82 11.93
CA GLU A 136 5.37 18.63 12.62
C GLU A 136 5.20 18.26 14.10
N THR A 137 5.26 16.96 14.43
CA THR A 137 4.89 16.43 15.76
C THR A 137 6.09 16.09 16.65
N GLY A 138 7.24 15.82 16.04
CA GLY A 138 8.45 15.35 16.73
C GLY A 138 8.37 13.94 17.31
N VAL A 139 7.30 13.18 17.04
CA VAL A 139 7.07 11.83 17.58
C VAL A 139 7.97 10.82 16.87
N LEU A 140 8.94 10.26 17.61
CA LEU A 140 9.93 9.34 17.05
C LEU A 140 9.32 8.06 16.47
N GLY A 141 8.22 7.57 17.03
CA GLY A 141 7.49 6.41 16.49
C GLY A 141 7.05 6.60 15.04
N THR A 142 6.54 7.80 14.70
CA THR A 142 6.14 8.15 13.33
C THR A 142 7.33 8.16 12.37
N LEU A 143 8.52 8.58 12.84
CA LEU A 143 9.74 8.53 12.03
C LEU A 143 10.21 7.09 11.77
N ASN A 144 10.10 6.21 12.78
CA ASN A 144 10.43 4.80 12.60
C ASN A 144 9.50 4.14 11.58
N GLU A 145 8.20 4.41 11.67
CA GLU A 145 7.22 3.92 10.69
C GLU A 145 7.53 4.43 9.27
N ALA A 146 7.89 5.71 9.12
CA ALA A 146 8.29 6.27 7.82
C ALA A 146 9.48 5.51 7.21
N ILE A 147 10.48 5.18 8.02
CA ILE A 147 11.68 4.43 7.62
C ILE A 147 11.31 3.01 7.19
N ASP A 148 10.47 2.32 7.96
CA ASP A 148 10.06 0.94 7.66
C ASP A 148 9.24 0.87 6.36
N VAL A 149 8.32 1.83 6.15
CA VAL A 149 7.55 1.94 4.91
C VAL A 149 8.45 2.27 3.71
N MET A 150 9.43 3.16 3.90
CA MET A 150 10.39 3.50 2.83
C MET A 150 11.24 2.29 2.43
N LEU A 151 11.69 1.48 3.39
CA LEU A 151 12.42 0.24 3.10
C LEU A 151 11.58 -0.73 2.25
N GLN A 152 10.32 -0.95 2.64
CA GLN A 152 9.40 -1.78 1.85
C GLN A 152 9.17 -1.21 0.44
N SER A 153 9.15 0.12 0.29
CA SER A 153 9.10 0.75 -1.03
C SER A 153 10.34 0.38 -1.86
N LEU A 154 11.54 0.56 -1.31
CA LEU A 154 12.79 0.31 -2.02
C LEU A 154 12.92 -1.16 -2.43
N ASP A 155 12.54 -2.09 -1.56
CA ASP A 155 12.54 -3.53 -1.84
C ASP A 155 11.63 -3.90 -3.03
N LEU A 156 10.49 -3.21 -3.18
CA LEU A 156 9.57 -3.42 -4.31
C LEU A 156 10.05 -2.76 -5.60
N VAL A 157 10.73 -1.61 -5.53
CA VAL A 157 11.27 -0.94 -6.72
C VAL A 157 12.46 -1.71 -7.30
N GLY A 158 13.33 -2.25 -6.44
CA GLY A 158 14.52 -2.99 -6.86
C GLY A 158 15.48 -2.15 -7.70
N GLU A 159 15.76 -2.58 -8.94
CA GLU A 159 16.74 -1.92 -9.82
C GLU A 159 16.33 -0.51 -10.31
N TYR A 160 15.04 -0.15 -10.18
CA TYR A 160 14.51 1.14 -10.66
C TYR A 160 14.49 2.24 -9.58
N ILE A 161 15.25 2.07 -8.50
CA ILE A 161 15.28 3.04 -7.40
C ILE A 161 15.74 4.39 -7.93
N THR A 162 14.98 5.44 -7.58
CA THR A 162 15.26 6.80 -8.03
C THR A 162 16.09 7.56 -7.00
N ALA A 163 16.87 8.54 -7.47
CA ALA A 163 17.61 9.44 -6.60
C ALA A 163 16.71 10.19 -5.61
N LEU A 164 15.46 10.49 -5.99
CA LEU A 164 14.48 11.11 -5.11
C LEU A 164 14.09 10.20 -3.93
N MET A 165 13.88 8.90 -4.18
CA MET A 165 13.58 7.93 -3.12
C MET A 165 14.75 7.79 -2.15
N LEU A 166 15.97 7.67 -2.69
CA LEU A 166 17.20 7.60 -1.89
C LEU A 166 17.40 8.88 -1.07
N SER A 167 17.20 10.06 -1.64
CA SER A 167 17.32 11.33 -0.93
C SER A 167 16.34 11.42 0.25
N ASN A 168 15.08 11.02 0.04
CA ASN A 168 14.08 10.99 1.11
C ASN A 168 14.47 9.98 2.20
N PHE A 169 14.95 8.80 1.82
CA PHE A 169 15.37 7.77 2.76
C PHE A 169 16.57 8.22 3.60
N GLY A 170 17.60 8.80 2.96
CA GLY A 170 18.77 9.36 3.64
C GLY A 170 18.38 10.47 4.61
N ALA A 171 17.44 11.34 4.23
CA ALA A 171 16.93 12.39 5.13
C ALA A 171 16.24 11.81 6.38
N MET A 172 15.41 10.76 6.22
CA MET A 172 14.74 10.09 7.35
C MET A 172 15.76 9.47 8.31
N LEU A 173 16.74 8.72 7.78
CA LEU A 173 17.82 8.11 8.57
C LEU A 173 18.66 9.18 9.31
N GLY A 174 19.03 10.26 8.61
CA GLY A 174 19.77 11.38 9.20
C GLY A 174 19.01 12.01 10.37
N ARG A 175 17.70 12.27 10.21
CA ARG A 175 16.86 12.77 11.29
C ARG A 175 16.75 11.80 12.46
N ARG A 176 16.69 10.49 12.21
CA ARG A 176 16.65 9.50 13.30
C ARG A 176 17.99 9.47 14.05
N SER A 177 19.11 9.52 13.34
CA SER A 177 20.44 9.66 13.93
C SER A 177 20.52 10.91 14.82
N GLU A 178 20.12 12.08 14.33
CA GLU A 178 20.12 13.32 15.13
C GLU A 178 19.35 13.18 16.45
N ARG A 179 18.23 12.45 16.44
CA ARG A 179 17.37 12.26 17.63
C ARG A 179 17.88 11.21 18.60
N THR A 180 18.61 10.20 18.11
CA THR A 180 18.95 8.99 18.89
C THR A 180 20.44 8.85 19.17
N GLY A 181 21.29 9.60 18.46
CA GLY A 181 22.74 9.39 18.45
C GLY A 181 23.17 8.13 17.67
N SER A 182 22.30 7.56 16.83
CA SER A 182 22.59 6.34 16.08
C SER A 182 23.63 6.58 14.97
N ILE A 183 24.88 6.21 15.25
CA ILE A 183 25.97 6.27 14.27
C ILE A 183 25.71 5.35 13.07
N ASP A 184 25.02 4.22 13.27
CA ASP A 184 24.64 3.33 12.17
C ASP A 184 23.70 4.02 11.18
N ASP A 185 22.66 4.70 11.69
CA ASP A 185 21.74 5.45 10.83
C ASP A 185 22.45 6.60 10.11
N LEU A 186 23.41 7.26 10.76
CA LEU A 186 24.22 8.30 10.13
C LEU A 186 25.03 7.74 8.96
N ASN A 187 25.74 6.63 9.19
CA ASN A 187 26.55 5.99 8.15
C ASN A 187 25.66 5.52 6.98
N ARG A 188 24.49 4.95 7.28
CA ARG A 188 23.52 4.57 6.26
C ARG A 188 22.97 5.77 5.50
N ALA A 189 22.70 6.89 6.16
CA ALA A 189 22.26 8.12 5.51
C ALA A 189 23.29 8.64 4.51
N VAL A 190 24.58 8.61 4.87
CA VAL A 190 25.70 8.98 3.99
C VAL A 190 25.76 8.05 2.78
N ASN A 191 25.79 6.73 3.01
CA ASN A 191 25.85 5.74 1.93
C ASN A 191 24.67 5.88 0.95
N VAL A 192 23.46 6.11 1.47
CA VAL A 192 22.26 6.33 0.65
C VAL A 192 22.33 7.65 -0.12
N GLY A 193 22.90 8.71 0.47
CA GLY A 193 23.17 9.97 -0.19
C GLY A 193 24.14 9.82 -1.37
N ASP A 194 25.22 9.06 -1.18
CA ASP A 194 26.18 8.77 -2.24
C ASP A 194 25.53 8.00 -3.40
N MET A 195 24.70 7.00 -3.08
CA MET A 195 23.92 6.29 -4.10
C MET A 195 22.99 7.24 -4.86
N ALA A 196 22.33 8.19 -4.19
CA ALA A 196 21.45 9.14 -4.86
C ALA A 196 22.18 10.00 -5.89
N VAL A 197 23.41 10.45 -5.60
CA VAL A 197 24.25 11.22 -6.52
C VAL A 197 24.64 10.37 -7.73
N ILE A 198 25.05 9.12 -7.50
CA ILE A 198 25.41 8.17 -8.56
C ILE A 198 24.21 7.92 -9.49
N THR A 199 23.01 7.75 -8.94
CA THR A 199 21.78 7.53 -9.73
C THR A 199 21.40 8.71 -10.64
N THR A 200 21.87 9.92 -10.35
CA THR A 200 21.64 11.11 -11.20
C THR A 200 22.72 11.38 -12.26
N SER A 201 23.84 10.64 -12.21
CA SER A 201 25.01 10.84 -13.08
C SER A 201 24.94 9.97 -14.34
#